data_AF-A0A3N7GMD3-F1
#
_entry.id   AF-A0A3N7GMD3-F1
#
_cell.length_a   1.000
_cell.length_b   1.000
_cell.length_c   1.000
_cell.angle_alpha   90.00
_cell.angle_beta   90.00
_cell.angle_gamma   90.00
#
_symmetry.space_group_name_H-M   'P 1'
#
loop_
_entity.id
_entity.type
_entity.pdbx_description
1 polymer ?
#
loop_
_entity_poly.entity_id
_entity_poly.type
_entity_poly.pdbx_seq_one_letter_code
_entity_poly.pdbx_strand_id
1 'polypeptide(L)'
;MTITFIVNQVRKELAGYTTTALALEAHRRGHTVYYAGVGDLVYLPDGRVGAHSRKVPDREFRSLHTFLEAVVTEEKRLLSSKNWDVMWLRNDPAADMEKRPWAQDAGVLFGQLVQQQGVLVLNNPNGLVKASNKMYLQYFPESVRPQTLITRDMADVEAFYRDQHHRIILKPLKGSGGKNVFLIDKKEDKNRKQI
;
A
#
# COMPACT_ATOMS: atom_id res chain seq x y z
N MET A 1 2.29 -7.22 22.62
CA MET A 1 1.82 -6.10 21.79
C MET A 1 0.56 -6.50 21.05
N THR A 2 -0.34 -5.55 20.83
CA THR A 2 -1.51 -5.65 19.95
C THR A 2 -1.17 -5.03 18.59
N ILE A 3 -1.16 -5.85 17.55
CA ILE A 3 -0.79 -5.47 16.18
C ILE A 3 -2.01 -5.59 15.27
N THR A 4 -2.44 -4.48 14.69
CA THR A 4 -3.58 -4.40 13.78
C THR A 4 -3.09 -4.25 12.35
N PHE A 5 -3.23 -5.31 11.56
CA PHE A 5 -2.92 -5.34 10.13
C PHE A 5 -4.08 -4.73 9.33
N ILE A 6 -3.77 -3.68 8.56
CA ILE A 6 -4.72 -3.00 7.69
C ILE A 6 -4.49 -3.46 6.26
N VAL A 7 -5.44 -4.20 5.70
CA VAL A 7 -5.38 -4.76 4.34
C VAL A 7 -6.42 -4.14 3.43
N ASN A 8 -6.37 -4.43 2.13
CA ASN A 8 -7.40 -3.96 1.19
C ASN A 8 -8.79 -4.45 1.61
N GLN A 9 -8.96 -5.77 1.73
CA GLN A 9 -10.19 -6.45 2.14
C GLN A 9 -9.81 -7.80 2.76
N VAL A 10 -10.13 -8.04 4.04
CA VAL A 10 -9.73 -9.26 4.76
C VAL A 10 -10.18 -10.54 4.03
N ARG A 11 -11.39 -10.54 3.44
CA ARG A 11 -11.92 -11.70 2.70
C ARG A 11 -11.23 -11.98 1.36
N LYS A 12 -10.38 -11.07 0.88
CA LYS A 12 -9.63 -11.23 -0.38
C LYS A 12 -8.14 -11.46 -0.17
N GLU A 13 -7.69 -11.50 1.09
CA GLU A 13 -6.31 -11.90 1.39
C GLU A 13 -6.08 -13.34 0.94
N LEU A 14 -4.84 -13.65 0.56
CA LEU A 14 -4.42 -15.00 0.18
C LEU A 14 -3.36 -15.52 1.14
N ALA A 15 -3.35 -16.83 1.35
CA ALA A 15 -2.38 -17.48 2.23
C ALA A 15 -0.93 -17.20 1.81
N GLY A 16 -0.68 -17.10 0.49
CA GLY A 16 0.66 -16.81 -0.05
C GLY A 16 1.12 -15.35 0.06
N TYR A 17 0.27 -14.43 0.53
CA TYR A 17 0.69 -13.04 0.72
C TYR A 17 1.66 -12.91 1.90
N THR A 18 2.68 -12.07 1.73
CA THR A 18 3.65 -11.75 2.79
C THR A 18 2.95 -11.22 4.05
N THR A 19 1.82 -10.52 3.89
CA THR A 19 0.99 -10.05 5.01
C THR A 19 0.57 -11.20 5.92
N THR A 20 0.08 -12.30 5.36
CA THR A 20 -0.32 -13.51 6.10
C THR A 20 0.87 -14.16 6.80
N ALA A 21 2.02 -14.21 6.14
CA ALA A 21 3.24 -14.75 6.75
C ALA A 21 3.70 -13.92 7.96
N LEU A 22 3.70 -12.58 7.83
CA LEU A 22 4.06 -11.67 8.92
C LEU A 22 3.09 -11.75 10.10
N ALA A 23 1.79 -11.84 9.82
CA ALA A 23 0.77 -11.93 10.86
C ALA A 23 0.83 -13.27 11.61
N LEU A 24 1.04 -14.39 10.90
CA LEU A 24 1.25 -15.70 11.54
C LEU A 24 2.50 -15.70 12.41
N GLU A 25 3.60 -15.10 11.94
CA GLU A 25 4.83 -15.01 12.73
C GLU A 25 4.66 -14.11 13.96
N ALA A 26 3.96 -12.97 13.83
CA ALA A 26 3.62 -12.12 14.96
C ALA A 26 2.80 -12.88 16.02
N HIS A 27 1.81 -13.67 15.58
CA HIS A 27 1.01 -14.53 16.44
C HIS A 27 1.87 -15.58 17.16
N ARG A 28 2.78 -16.27 16.45
CA ARG A 28 3.72 -17.24 17.03
C ARG A 28 4.64 -16.65 18.09
N ARG A 29 4.95 -15.36 17.98
CA ARG A 29 5.74 -14.60 18.98
C ARG A 29 4.91 -14.14 20.18
N GLY A 30 3.64 -14.54 20.28
CA GLY A 30 2.75 -14.18 21.38
C GLY A 30 2.17 -12.77 21.29
N HIS A 31 2.18 -12.14 20.11
CA HIS A 31 1.45 -10.88 19.91
C HIS A 31 -0.04 -11.14 19.69
N THR A 32 -0.88 -10.22 20.17
CA THR A 32 -2.30 -10.21 19.82
C THR A 32 -2.44 -9.60 18.44
N VAL A 33 -2.94 -10.38 17.48
CA VAL A 33 -3.01 -9.97 16.07
C VAL A 33 -4.46 -9.71 15.67
N TYR A 34 -4.68 -8.60 14.98
CA TYR A 34 -5.96 -8.22 14.40
C TYR A 34 -5.82 -7.98 12.89
N TYR A 35 -6.85 -8.34 12.14
CA TYR A 35 -7.02 -7.95 10.74
C TYR A 35 -8.20 -6.99 10.60
N ALA A 36 -8.01 -5.91 9.85
CA ALA A 36 -9.08 -5.03 9.41
C ALA A 36 -8.85 -4.63 7.94
N GLY A 37 -9.94 -4.48 7.18
CA GLY A 37 -9.87 -3.87 5.87
C GLY A 37 -9.78 -2.35 5.97
N VAL A 38 -9.31 -1.67 4.92
CA VAL A 38 -9.41 -0.20 4.83
C VAL A 38 -10.85 0.31 4.94
N GLY A 39 -11.83 -0.48 4.50
CA GLY A 39 -13.26 -0.17 4.67
C GLY A 39 -13.82 -0.46 6.07
N ASP A 40 -13.01 -1.00 6.97
CA ASP A 40 -13.39 -1.25 8.36
C ASP A 40 -12.93 -0.13 9.29
N LEU A 41 -12.14 0.83 8.80
CA LEU A 41 -11.64 1.97 9.55
C LEU A 41 -12.77 2.96 9.86
N VAL A 42 -12.77 3.50 11.07
CA VAL A 42 -13.80 4.40 11.58
C VAL A 42 -13.13 5.55 12.32
N TYR A 43 -13.63 6.77 12.11
CA TYR A 43 -13.32 7.90 12.98
C TYR A 43 -14.41 7.97 14.06
N LEU A 44 -14.01 7.81 15.32
CA LEU A 44 -14.91 7.70 16.45
C LEU A 44 -15.29 9.10 16.98
N PRO A 45 -16.47 9.24 17.61
CA PRO A 45 -16.90 10.52 18.19
C PRO A 45 -15.96 11.10 19.26
N ASP A 46 -15.12 10.28 19.88
CA ASP A 46 -14.11 10.71 20.86
C ASP A 46 -12.80 11.20 20.20
N GLY A 47 -12.80 11.37 18.88
CA GLY A 47 -11.68 11.85 18.08
C GLY A 47 -10.64 10.78 17.75
N ARG A 48 -10.85 9.52 18.18
CA ARG A 48 -9.93 8.43 17.91
C ARG A 48 -10.24 7.70 16.63
N VAL A 49 -9.25 6.98 16.12
CA VAL A 49 -9.47 6.02 15.05
C VAL A 49 -9.83 4.66 15.67
N GLY A 50 -10.73 3.94 15.04
CA GLY A 50 -11.01 2.55 15.34
C GLY A 50 -11.09 1.72 14.06
N ALA A 51 -11.26 0.41 14.23
CA ALA A 51 -11.50 -0.50 13.13
C ALA A 51 -12.36 -1.68 13.55
N HIS A 52 -13.31 -2.07 12.69
CA HIS A 52 -14.04 -3.34 12.82
C HIS A 52 -13.12 -4.51 12.45
N SER A 53 -12.48 -5.07 13.47
CA SER A 53 -11.34 -5.97 13.32
C SER A 53 -11.69 -7.41 13.65
N ARG A 54 -11.04 -8.37 13.01
CA ARG A 54 -11.08 -9.80 13.33
C ARG A 54 -9.83 -10.15 14.14
N LYS A 55 -10.01 -10.66 15.35
CA LYS A 55 -8.90 -11.14 16.17
C LYS A 55 -8.43 -12.49 15.64
N VAL A 56 -7.13 -12.73 15.54
CA VAL A 56 -6.62 -14.09 15.31
C VAL A 56 -6.97 -14.97 16.53
N PRO A 57 -7.54 -16.17 16.34
CA PRO A 57 -7.83 -17.08 17.46
C PRO A 57 -6.56 -17.49 18.23
N ASP A 58 -6.67 -17.58 19.55
CA ASP A 58 -5.56 -17.94 20.45
C ASP A 58 -5.31 -19.47 20.43
N ARG A 59 -4.80 -19.97 19.30
CA ARG A 59 -4.39 -21.37 19.10
C ARG A 59 -3.21 -21.48 18.14
N GLU A 60 -2.61 -22.65 18.04
CA GLU A 60 -1.56 -22.90 17.06
C GLU A 60 -2.09 -23.15 15.65
N PHE A 61 -1.33 -22.71 14.64
CA PHE A 61 -1.64 -22.91 13.23
C PHE A 61 -0.47 -23.58 12.51
N ARG A 62 -0.78 -24.66 11.79
CA ARG A 62 0.21 -25.48 11.06
C ARG A 62 0.58 -24.90 9.69
N SER A 63 -0.25 -24.02 9.13
CA SER A 63 -0.03 -23.45 7.80
C SER A 63 -0.62 -22.04 7.66
N LEU A 64 -0.16 -21.30 6.66
CA LEU A 64 -0.74 -19.98 6.29
C LEU A 64 -2.21 -20.09 5.90
N HIS A 65 -2.61 -21.21 5.30
CA HIS A 65 -3.99 -21.45 4.88
C HIS A 65 -4.92 -21.59 6.09
N THR A 66 -4.60 -22.49 7.01
CA THR A 66 -5.40 -22.70 8.24
C THR A 66 -5.43 -21.47 9.15
N PHE A 67 -4.34 -20.70 9.17
CA PHE A 67 -4.30 -19.39 9.85
C PHE A 67 -5.30 -18.41 9.23
N LEU A 68 -5.19 -18.17 7.91
CA LEU A 68 -6.01 -17.17 7.25
C LEU A 68 -7.49 -17.53 7.24
N GLU A 69 -7.83 -18.80 7.02
CA GLU A 69 -9.20 -19.30 7.10
C GLU A 69 -9.82 -18.96 8.46
N ALA A 70 -9.12 -19.28 9.54
CA ALA A 70 -9.58 -18.97 10.89
C ALA A 70 -9.81 -17.46 11.10
N VAL A 71 -8.90 -16.61 10.63
CA VAL A 71 -9.07 -15.15 10.72
C VAL A 71 -10.30 -14.66 9.95
N VAL A 72 -10.53 -15.18 8.74
CA VAL A 72 -11.65 -14.73 7.88
C VAL A 72 -13.00 -15.12 8.47
N THR A 73 -13.08 -16.23 9.20
CA THR A 73 -14.31 -16.71 9.86
C THR A 73 -14.64 -15.98 11.15
N GLU A 74 -13.67 -15.37 11.84
CA GLU A 74 -13.89 -14.67 13.10
C GLU A 74 -14.80 -13.45 12.95
N GLU A 75 -15.66 -13.19 13.92
CA GLU A 75 -16.54 -12.02 13.88
C GLU A 75 -15.76 -10.70 13.99
N LYS A 76 -16.29 -9.66 13.35
CA LYS A 76 -15.73 -8.32 13.48
C LYS A 76 -16.13 -7.73 14.82
N ARG A 77 -15.15 -7.13 15.51
CA ARG A 77 -15.37 -6.34 16.72
C ARG A 77 -14.73 -4.97 16.55
N LEU A 78 -15.44 -3.92 16.97
CA LEU A 78 -14.88 -2.57 16.94
C LEU A 78 -13.79 -2.47 18.01
N LEU A 79 -12.55 -2.18 17.57
CA LEU A 79 -11.45 -1.81 18.45
C LEU A 79 -11.06 -0.35 18.20
N SER A 80 -10.78 0.37 19.27
CA SER A 80 -10.20 1.71 19.22
C SER A 80 -8.67 1.64 19.16
N SER A 81 -8.04 2.67 18.61
CA SER A 81 -6.59 2.87 18.64
C SER A 81 -6.01 2.89 20.06
N LYS A 82 -6.82 3.14 21.10
CA LYS A 82 -6.42 2.97 22.51
C LYS A 82 -5.85 1.58 22.81
N ASN A 83 -6.30 0.57 22.07
CA ASN A 83 -5.95 -0.83 22.31
C ASN A 83 -4.84 -1.32 21.37
N TRP A 84 -4.28 -0.45 20.54
CA TRP A 84 -3.27 -0.83 19.54
C TRP A 84 -1.90 -0.36 20.00
N ASP A 85 -0.90 -1.25 19.92
CA ASP A 85 0.50 -0.84 19.99
C ASP A 85 1.01 -0.50 18.59
N VAL A 86 0.55 -1.24 17.57
CA VAL A 86 0.98 -1.11 16.19
C VAL A 86 -0.21 -1.14 15.22
N MET A 87 -0.26 -0.20 14.29
CA MET A 87 -1.07 -0.25 13.07
C MET A 87 -0.16 -0.55 11.89
N TRP A 88 -0.27 -1.73 11.29
CA TRP A 88 0.56 -2.12 10.16
C TRP A 88 -0.21 -1.97 8.85
N LEU A 89 0.10 -0.92 8.09
CA LEU A 89 -0.41 -0.67 6.75
C LEU A 89 0.14 -1.71 5.78
N ARG A 90 -0.75 -2.58 5.29
CA ARG A 90 -0.48 -3.68 4.36
C ARG A 90 -1.43 -3.68 3.16
N ASN A 91 -2.29 -2.67 3.04
CA ASN A 91 -3.14 -2.47 1.87
C ASN A 91 -2.28 -2.01 0.67
N ASP A 92 -2.65 -2.46 -0.52
CA ASP A 92 -2.10 -2.03 -1.80
C ASP A 92 -3.00 -0.93 -2.40
N PRO A 93 -2.59 0.35 -2.39
CA PRO A 93 -3.38 1.44 -2.96
C PRO A 93 -3.64 1.28 -4.47
N ALA A 94 -2.73 0.63 -5.20
CA ALA A 94 -2.85 0.48 -6.65
C ALA A 94 -3.94 -0.54 -7.03
N ALA A 95 -4.16 -1.55 -6.19
CA ALA A 95 -5.27 -2.50 -6.35
C ALA A 95 -6.65 -1.83 -6.19
N ASP A 96 -6.71 -0.73 -5.45
CA ASP A 96 -7.95 0.01 -5.18
C ASP A 96 -8.21 1.18 -6.12
N MET A 97 -7.19 1.71 -6.77
CA MET A 97 -7.26 2.89 -7.64
C MET A 97 -8.38 2.82 -8.70
N GLU A 98 -8.64 1.65 -9.28
CA GLU A 98 -9.66 1.49 -10.33
C GLU A 98 -11.07 1.25 -9.76
N LYS A 99 -11.21 0.34 -8.77
CA LYS A 99 -12.53 -0.16 -8.32
C LYS A 99 -13.02 0.47 -7.02
N ARG A 100 -12.11 0.99 -6.20
CA ARG A 100 -12.39 1.60 -4.89
C ARG A 100 -11.52 2.85 -4.71
N PRO A 101 -11.64 3.86 -5.58
CA PRO A 101 -10.76 5.03 -5.54
C PRO A 101 -10.78 5.74 -4.17
N TRP A 102 -11.91 5.72 -3.46
CA TRP A 102 -12.04 6.24 -2.09
C TRP A 102 -11.09 5.55 -1.09
N ALA A 103 -10.73 4.28 -1.32
CA ALA A 103 -9.92 3.47 -0.43
C ALA A 103 -8.42 3.65 -0.65
N GLN A 104 -8.02 4.25 -1.78
CA GLN A 104 -6.62 4.38 -2.21
C GLN A 104 -5.76 5.05 -1.13
N ASP A 105 -6.21 6.21 -0.63
CA ASP A 105 -5.45 7.00 0.34
C ASP A 105 -5.94 6.81 1.78
N ALA A 106 -7.08 6.13 1.97
CA ALA A 106 -7.74 5.98 3.28
C ALA A 106 -6.79 5.40 4.34
N GLY A 107 -6.07 4.31 4.03
CA GLY A 107 -5.15 3.68 4.98
C GLY A 107 -4.08 4.65 5.51
N VAL A 108 -3.51 5.48 4.62
CA VAL A 108 -2.48 6.46 4.99
C VAL A 108 -3.06 7.62 5.78
N LEU A 109 -4.22 8.16 5.36
CA LEU A 109 -4.89 9.28 6.04
C LEU A 109 -5.30 8.91 7.47
N PHE A 110 -5.95 7.74 7.65
CA PHE A 110 -6.25 7.22 8.97
C PHE A 110 -4.97 6.93 9.76
N GLY A 111 -3.93 6.44 9.09
CA GLY A 111 -2.61 6.23 9.69
C GLY A 111 -2.02 7.51 10.29
N GLN A 112 -2.13 8.67 9.63
CA GLN A 112 -1.64 9.95 10.17
C GLN A 112 -2.34 10.31 11.49
N LEU A 113 -3.66 10.10 11.57
CA LEU A 113 -4.43 10.33 12.80
C LEU A 113 -4.05 9.35 13.91
N VAL A 114 -3.89 8.06 13.57
CA VAL A 114 -3.45 7.01 14.52
C VAL A 114 -2.06 7.31 15.07
N GLN A 115 -1.14 7.79 14.23
CA GLN A 115 0.20 8.17 14.64
C GLN A 115 0.18 9.31 15.68
N GLN A 116 -0.69 10.31 15.51
CA GLN A 116 -0.86 11.40 16.48
C GLN A 116 -1.43 10.91 17.82
N GLN A 117 -2.07 9.74 17.85
CA GLN A 117 -2.66 9.14 19.05
C GLN A 117 -1.65 8.25 19.81
N GLY A 118 -0.37 8.25 19.43
CA GLY A 118 0.72 7.55 20.12
C GLY A 118 0.93 6.10 19.67
N VAL A 119 0.19 5.64 18.66
CA VAL A 119 0.33 4.27 18.10
C VAL A 119 1.43 4.26 17.05
N LEU A 120 2.26 3.21 17.03
CA LEU A 120 3.25 3.02 15.98
C LEU A 120 2.56 2.64 14.66
N VAL A 121 2.66 3.49 13.64
CA VAL A 121 2.13 3.20 12.30
C VAL A 121 3.27 2.77 11.38
N LEU A 122 3.15 1.57 10.81
CA LEU A 122 4.15 0.97 9.94
C LEU A 122 3.61 0.81 8.52
N ASN A 123 4.20 1.39 7.47
CA ASN A 123 5.27 2.40 7.53
C ASN A 123 4.76 3.76 8.02
N ASN A 124 5.69 4.69 8.31
CA ASN A 124 5.34 6.05 8.69
C ASN A 124 4.44 6.68 7.61
N PRO A 125 3.20 7.10 7.96
CA PRO A 125 2.21 7.53 6.98
C PRO A 125 2.58 8.84 6.30
N ASN A 126 3.26 9.77 6.97
CA ASN A 126 3.77 10.99 6.33
C ASN A 126 4.84 10.68 5.27
N GLY A 127 5.67 9.67 5.53
CA GLY A 127 6.62 9.15 4.53
C GLY A 127 5.90 8.53 3.33
N LEU A 128 4.83 7.78 3.56
CA LEU A 128 4.01 7.19 2.50
C LEU A 128 3.32 8.26 1.64
N VAL A 129 2.82 9.35 2.22
CA VAL A 129 2.26 10.48 1.44
C VAL A 129 3.32 11.09 0.52
N LYS A 130 4.54 11.33 1.03
CA LYS A 130 5.67 11.81 0.21
C LYS A 130 6.03 10.83 -0.90
N ALA A 131 5.90 9.53 -0.63
CA ALA A 131 6.16 8.44 -1.58
C ALA A 131 4.93 8.02 -2.42
N SER A 132 3.86 8.82 -2.46
CA SER A 132 2.57 8.46 -3.08
C SER A 132 2.63 8.26 -4.60
N ASN A 133 3.67 8.74 -5.27
CA ASN A 133 3.85 8.60 -6.70
C ASN A 133 5.33 8.57 -7.10
N LYS A 134 5.60 8.31 -8.38
CA LYS A 134 6.97 8.11 -8.89
C LYS A 134 7.86 9.36 -8.82
N MET A 135 7.32 10.56 -8.56
CA MET A 135 8.13 11.76 -8.29
C MET A 135 8.94 11.65 -7.00
N TYR A 136 8.63 10.69 -6.12
CA TYR A 136 9.42 10.43 -4.93
C TYR A 136 10.92 10.26 -5.24
N LEU A 137 11.26 9.68 -6.41
CA LEU A 137 12.65 9.54 -6.83
C LEU A 137 13.36 10.89 -6.99
N GLN A 138 12.66 11.99 -7.24
CA GLN A 138 13.28 13.31 -7.41
C GLN A 138 13.86 13.89 -6.11
N TYR A 139 13.54 13.31 -4.95
CA TYR A 139 14.15 13.67 -3.67
C TYR A 139 15.47 12.93 -3.39
N PHE A 140 15.89 12.02 -4.29
CA PHE A 140 17.15 11.29 -4.16
C PHE A 140 18.30 12.02 -4.87
N PRO A 141 19.56 11.76 -4.48
CA PRO A 141 20.72 12.30 -5.20
C PRO A 141 20.67 12.02 -6.70
N GLU A 142 21.14 12.95 -7.53
CA GLU A 142 21.17 12.77 -8.99
C GLU A 142 21.96 11.52 -9.43
N SER A 143 23.02 11.18 -8.71
CA SER A 143 23.86 10.01 -9.00
C SER A 143 23.13 8.66 -8.97
N VAL A 144 21.95 8.58 -8.34
CA VAL A 144 21.15 7.35 -8.25
C VAL A 144 19.86 7.41 -9.07
N ARG A 145 19.64 8.51 -9.81
CA ARG A 145 18.44 8.71 -10.62
C ARG A 145 18.78 8.54 -12.11
N PRO A 146 17.93 7.89 -12.91
CA PRO A 146 18.01 8.06 -14.36
C PRO A 146 17.63 9.51 -14.72
N GLN A 147 18.19 10.02 -15.83
CA GLN A 147 17.67 11.26 -16.43
C GLN A 147 16.17 11.10 -16.67
N THR A 148 15.38 12.05 -16.19
CA THR A 148 13.92 11.91 -16.09
C THR A 148 13.24 13.22 -16.47
N LEU A 149 12.31 13.14 -17.43
CA LEU A 149 11.34 14.19 -17.73
C LEU A 149 9.98 13.81 -17.15
N ILE A 150 9.30 14.76 -16.50
CA ILE A 150 7.91 14.61 -16.03
C ILE A 150 7.13 15.79 -16.62
N THR A 151 6.26 15.52 -17.58
CA THR A 151 5.53 16.57 -18.31
C THR A 151 4.18 16.05 -18.80
N ARG A 152 3.32 16.98 -19.21
CA ARG A 152 2.14 16.72 -20.04
C ARG A 152 2.29 17.28 -21.46
N ASP A 153 3.39 17.98 -21.73
CA ASP A 153 3.67 18.57 -23.03
C ASP A 153 4.33 17.53 -23.95
N MET A 154 3.76 17.37 -25.13
CA MET A 154 4.21 16.42 -26.14
C MET A 154 5.57 16.80 -26.75
N ALA A 155 5.81 18.10 -26.94
CA ALA A 155 7.04 18.60 -27.53
C ALA A 155 8.24 18.33 -26.61
N ASP A 156 8.04 18.47 -25.30
CA ASP A 156 9.04 18.12 -24.28
C ASP A 156 9.42 16.63 -24.37
N VAL A 157 8.44 15.73 -24.49
CA VAL A 157 8.71 14.28 -24.57
C VAL A 157 9.46 13.93 -25.85
N GLU A 158 9.08 14.51 -26.99
CA GLU A 158 9.76 14.31 -28.26
C GLU A 158 11.19 14.88 -28.26
N ALA A 159 11.41 16.02 -27.60
CA ALA A 159 12.76 16.57 -27.40
C ALA A 159 13.61 15.64 -26.53
N PHE A 160 13.09 15.23 -25.37
CA PHE A 160 13.77 14.30 -24.48
C PHE A 160 14.07 12.96 -25.16
N TYR A 161 13.16 12.42 -25.96
CA TYR A 161 13.39 11.21 -26.75
C TYR A 161 14.61 11.35 -27.67
N ARG A 162 14.75 12.47 -28.38
CA ARG A 162 15.90 12.73 -29.26
C ARG A 162 17.20 12.86 -28.44
N ASP A 163 17.16 13.60 -27.33
CA ASP A 163 18.32 13.83 -26.46
C ASP A 163 18.81 12.52 -25.80
N GLN A 164 17.89 11.60 -25.51
CA GLN A 164 18.20 10.26 -24.99
C GLN A 164 18.50 9.23 -26.11
N HIS A 165 19.04 9.69 -27.24
CA HIS A 165 19.43 8.84 -28.38
C HIS A 165 18.31 7.94 -28.92
N HIS A 166 17.08 8.44 -28.89
CA HIS A 166 15.90 7.71 -29.33
C HIS A 166 15.65 6.41 -28.56
N ARG A 167 15.87 6.42 -27.24
CA ARG A 167 15.56 5.28 -26.38
C ARG A 167 15.13 5.73 -24.99
N ILE A 168 13.83 5.66 -24.70
CA ILE A 168 13.26 6.07 -23.41
C ILE A 168 12.28 5.04 -22.86
N ILE A 169 12.03 5.11 -21.56
CA ILE A 169 10.91 4.44 -20.90
C ILE A 169 9.83 5.48 -20.61
N LEU A 170 8.66 5.30 -21.21
CA LEU A 170 7.47 6.09 -20.93
C LEU A 170 6.57 5.35 -19.94
N LYS A 171 6.11 6.02 -18.88
CA LYS A 171 5.27 5.41 -17.84
C LYS A 171 4.41 6.45 -17.10
N PRO A 172 3.22 6.09 -16.59
CA PRO A 172 2.39 6.99 -15.79
C PRO A 172 3.00 7.26 -14.41
N LEU A 173 2.66 8.42 -13.86
CA LEU A 173 3.15 8.86 -12.55
C LEU A 173 2.61 8.01 -11.38
N LYS A 174 1.35 7.57 -11.49
CA LYS A 174 0.67 6.64 -10.56
C LYS A 174 0.49 5.26 -11.20
N GLY A 175 0.20 4.25 -10.38
CA GLY A 175 0.04 2.85 -10.80
C GLY A 175 1.26 1.97 -10.55
N SER A 176 1.05 0.64 -10.59
CA SER A 176 2.01 -0.40 -10.26
C SER A 176 1.93 -1.58 -11.25
N GLY A 177 2.80 -2.59 -11.09
CA GLY A 177 2.71 -3.86 -11.83
C GLY A 177 3.04 -3.79 -13.32
N GLY A 178 3.81 -2.80 -13.77
CA GLY A 178 4.20 -2.67 -15.18
C GLY A 178 3.10 -2.18 -16.12
N LYS A 179 1.90 -1.89 -15.61
CA LYS A 179 0.81 -1.31 -16.41
C LYS A 179 1.24 0.01 -17.04
N ASN A 180 1.00 0.16 -18.34
CA ASN A 180 1.30 1.36 -19.14
C ASN A 180 2.78 1.77 -19.09
N VAL A 181 3.71 0.81 -19.02
CA VAL A 181 5.14 1.05 -19.15
C VAL A 181 5.58 0.64 -20.56
N PHE A 182 6.11 1.59 -21.32
CA PHE A 182 6.49 1.40 -22.72
C PHE A 182 7.97 1.68 -22.92
N LEU A 183 8.67 0.77 -23.58
CA LEU A 183 9.97 1.07 -24.20
C LEU A 183 9.69 1.70 -25.55
N ILE A 184 10.18 2.93 -25.74
CA ILE A 184 10.12 3.65 -27.00
C ILE A 184 11.54 3.69 -27.54
N ASP A 185 11.76 3.03 -28.67
CA ASP A 185 13.01 3.10 -29.43
C ASP A 185 12.77 3.03 -30.94
N LYS A 186 13.83 3.15 -31.74
CA LYS A 186 13.74 3.10 -33.20
C LYS A 186 13.20 1.78 -33.76
N LYS A 187 13.24 0.69 -32.99
CA LYS A 187 12.75 -0.64 -33.41
C LYS A 187 11.26 -0.80 -33.06
N GLU A 188 10.83 -0.21 -31.95
CA GLU A 188 9.46 -0.23 -31.44
C GLU A 188 8.68 1.06 -31.79
N ASP A 189 8.72 1.48 -33.06
CA ASP A 189 8.11 2.73 -33.54
C ASP A 189 6.59 2.81 -33.27
N LYS A 190 5.92 1.66 -33.14
CA LYS A 190 4.48 1.58 -32.77
C LYS A 190 4.19 2.18 -31.39
N ASN A 191 5.14 2.10 -30.44
CA ASN A 191 4.98 2.64 -29.10
C ASN A 191 5.11 4.17 -29.06
N ARG A 192 5.60 4.79 -30.15
CA ARG A 192 5.65 6.25 -30.26
C ARG A 192 4.26 6.90 -30.22
N LYS A 193 3.20 6.15 -30.56
CA LYS A 193 1.80 6.58 -30.41
C LYS A 193 1.34 6.72 -28.94
N GLN A 194 2.15 6.25 -27.98
CA GLN A 194 1.86 6.37 -26.55
C GLN A 194 2.41 7.66 -25.94
N ILE A 195 3.28 8.36 -26.67
CA ILE A 195 3.67 9.74 -26.36
C ILE A 195 2.39 10.55 -26.41
#